data_AF-A0A7C7GP24-F1
#
_entry.id   AF-A0A7C7GP24-F1
#
_cell.length_a   1.000
_cell.length_b   1.000
_cell.length_c   1.000
_cell.angle_alpha   90.00
_cell.angle_beta   90.00
_cell.angle_gamma   90.00
#
_symmetry.space_group_name_H-M   'P 1'
#
loop_
_entity.id
_entity.type
_entity.pdbx_description
1 polymer ?
#
loop_
_entity_poly.entity_id
_entity_poly.type
_entity_poly.pdbx_seq_one_letter_code
_entity_poly.pdbx_strand_id
1 'polypeptide(L)'
;MELLTFILCAYGLTQIIVYGTIFDRIRPAKGRLGKLFKCPMCMGFHVGWFLMLLSPFTELFSYDVSVVNFFLLGWVSSGTSYILNMVFGDHGVKYEHKHLDK
;
A
#
# COMPACT_ATOMS: atom_id res chain seq x y z
N MET A 1 1.82 7.83 16.82
CA MET A 1 2.92 7.02 16.25
C MET A 1 2.40 5.79 15.53
N GLU A 2 1.45 5.04 16.11
CA GLU A 2 0.91 3.81 15.52
C GLU A 2 0.32 3.96 14.11
N LEU A 3 -0.42 5.04 13.84
CA LEU A 3 -0.95 5.30 12.50
C LEU A 3 0.15 5.53 11.46
N LEU A 4 1.19 6.29 11.81
CA LEU A 4 2.31 6.54 10.91
C LEU A 4 3.07 5.24 10.64
N THR A 5 3.37 4.46 11.69
CA THR A 5 4.03 3.16 11.55
C THR A 5 3.20 2.21 10.70
N PHE A 6 1.90 2.15 10.94
CA PHE A 6 0.96 1.38 10.11
C PHE A 6 1.02 1.80 8.65
N ILE A 7 0.94 3.11 8.36
CA ILE A 7 1.01 3.64 6.99
C ILE A 7 2.32 3.28 6.32
N LEU A 8 3.46 3.42 7.02
CA LEU A 8 4.78 3.12 6.45
C LEU A 8 4.96 1.62 6.20
N CYS A 9 4.51 0.76 7.13
CA CYS A 9 4.50 -0.69 6.94
C CYS A 9 3.60 -1.10 5.77
N ALA A 10 2.41 -0.50 5.68
CA ALA A 10 1.45 -0.77 4.62
C ALA A 10 1.97 -0.34 3.24
N TYR A 11 2.54 0.86 3.16
CA TYR A 11 3.19 1.35 1.95
C TYR A 11 4.36 0.44 1.55
N GLY A 12 5.28 0.14 2.48
CA GLY A 12 6.45 -0.71 2.20
C GLY A 12 6.06 -2.11 1.70
N LEU A 13 5.10 -2.76 2.37
CA LEU A 13 4.61 -4.07 1.94
C LEU A 13 3.91 -4.00 0.57
N THR A 14 3.12 -2.96 0.33
CA THR A 14 2.49 -2.72 -0.98
C THR A 14 3.52 -2.54 -2.10
N GLN A 15 4.57 -1.76 -1.85
CA GLN A 15 5.65 -1.55 -2.83
C GLN A 15 6.38 -2.86 -3.15
N ILE A 16 6.70 -3.67 -2.14
CA ILE A 16 7.33 -4.97 -2.33
C ILE A 16 6.44 -5.91 -3.15
N ILE A 17 5.13 -5.98 -2.84
CA ILE A 17 4.21 -6.86 -3.55
C ILE A 17 3.96 -6.42 -4.99
N VAL A 18 3.92 -5.10 -5.26
CA VAL A 18 3.54 -4.54 -6.57
C VAL A 18 4.74 -4.28 -7.49
N TYR A 19 5.89 -3.95 -6.94
CA TYR A 19 7.08 -3.57 -7.72
C TYR A 19 8.32 -4.41 -7.42
N GLY A 20 8.36 -5.11 -6.29
CA GLY A 20 9.49 -5.97 -5.94
C GLY A 20 9.65 -7.14 -6.92
N THR A 21 10.87 -7.33 -7.42
CA THR A 21 11.22 -8.41 -8.36
C THR A 21 11.13 -9.80 -7.74
N ILE A 22 11.21 -9.89 -6.41
CA ILE A 22 11.08 -11.14 -5.63
C ILE A 22 9.75 -11.84 -5.95
N PHE A 23 8.69 -11.07 -6.21
CA PHE A 23 7.36 -11.59 -6.48
C PHE A 23 7.06 -11.80 -7.97
N ASP A 24 7.99 -11.56 -8.89
CA ASP A 24 7.73 -11.65 -10.33
C ASP A 24 7.27 -13.05 -10.77
N ARG A 25 7.78 -14.10 -10.13
CA ARG A 25 7.38 -15.50 -10.43
C ARG A 25 5.99 -15.86 -9.93
N ILE A 26 5.52 -15.19 -8.87
CA ILE A 26 4.22 -15.45 -8.22
C ILE A 26 3.14 -14.51 -8.79
N ARG A 27 3.54 -13.30 -9.21
CA ARG A 27 2.62 -12.26 -9.65
C ARG A 27 1.94 -12.65 -10.97
N PRO A 28 0.60 -12.76 -11.01
CA PRO A 28 -0.10 -13.06 -12.25
C PRO A 28 0.01 -11.90 -13.25
N ALA A 29 0.40 -12.19 -14.49
CA ALA A 29 0.59 -11.14 -15.51
C ALA A 29 -0.72 -10.67 -16.17
N LYS A 30 -1.76 -11.52 -16.20
CA LYS A 30 -3.03 -11.31 -16.90
C LYS A 30 -4.24 -11.57 -15.99
N GLY A 31 -5.40 -11.06 -16.40
CA GLY A 31 -6.68 -11.25 -15.69
C GLY A 31 -6.94 -10.26 -14.55
N ARG A 32 -8.01 -10.49 -13.78
CA ARG A 32 -8.42 -9.62 -12.67
C ARG A 32 -7.38 -9.56 -11.55
N LEU A 33 -6.81 -10.71 -11.18
CA LEU A 33 -5.71 -10.79 -10.22
C LEU A 33 -4.49 -10.00 -10.71
N GLY A 34 -4.11 -10.12 -11.98
CA GLY A 34 -2.99 -9.34 -12.52
C GLY A 34 -3.20 -7.82 -12.46
N LYS A 35 -4.44 -7.34 -12.63
CA LYS A 35 -4.76 -5.91 -12.43
C LYS A 35 -4.60 -5.48 -10.96
N LEU A 36 -5.01 -6.34 -10.03
CA LEU A 36 -4.90 -6.09 -8.60
C LEU A 36 -3.43 -5.99 -8.15
N PHE A 37 -2.57 -6.90 -8.61
CA PHE A 37 -1.13 -6.89 -8.28
C PHE A 37 -0.29 -5.82 -8.99
N LYS A 38 -0.86 -5.08 -9.95
CA LYS A 38 -0.20 -3.94 -10.62
C LYS A 38 -0.69 -2.58 -10.11
N CYS A 39 -1.66 -2.58 -9.20
CA CYS A 39 -2.33 -1.39 -8.71
C CYS A 39 -1.96 -1.18 -7.23
N PRO A 40 -1.07 -0.23 -6.89
CA PRO A 40 -0.68 0.04 -5.50
C PRO A 40 -1.86 0.40 -4.61
N MET A 41 -2.86 1.11 -5.14
CA MET A 41 -4.08 1.43 -4.39
C MET A 41 -4.88 0.17 -4.05
N CYS A 42 -5.05 -0.72 -5.04
CA CYS A 42 -5.82 -1.95 -4.91
C CYS A 42 -5.13 -2.93 -3.95
N MET A 43 -3.82 -3.14 -4.15
CA MET A 43 -3.03 -3.98 -3.27
C MET A 43 -2.91 -3.36 -1.87
N GLY A 44 -2.78 -2.04 -1.78
CA GLY A 44 -2.75 -1.29 -0.53
C GLY A 44 -4.00 -1.53 0.31
N PHE A 45 -5.18 -1.58 -0.30
CA PHE A 45 -6.40 -1.97 0.43
C PHE A 45 -6.26 -3.35 1.09
N HIS A 46 -5.75 -4.33 0.34
CA HIS A 46 -5.59 -5.69 0.86
C HIS A 46 -4.50 -5.80 1.93
N VAL A 47 -3.41 -5.07 1.75
CA VAL A 47 -2.35 -4.94 2.74
C VAL A 47 -2.87 -4.32 4.05
N GLY A 48 -3.78 -3.34 3.97
CA GLY A 48 -4.30 -2.65 5.14
C GLY A 48 -5.03 -3.57 6.12
N TRP A 49 -6.00 -4.36 5.63
CA TRP A 49 -6.67 -5.33 6.50
C TRP A 49 -5.81 -6.54 6.84
N PHE A 50 -4.86 -6.91 5.98
CA PHE A 50 -3.88 -7.95 6.30
C PHE A 50 -3.02 -7.54 7.51
N LEU A 51 -2.55 -6.30 7.56
CA LEU A 51 -1.80 -5.77 8.69
C LEU A 51 -2.68 -5.66 9.95
N MET A 52 -3.96 -5.33 9.84
CA MET A 52 -4.89 -5.43 10.98
C MET A 52 -4.89 -6.82 11.60
N LEU A 53 -4.93 -7.88 10.78
CA LEU A 53 -4.89 -9.27 11.26
C LEU A 53 -3.55 -9.62 11.92
N LEU A 54 -2.45 -8.96 11.51
CA LEU A 54 -1.14 -9.12 12.13
C LEU A 54 -0.96 -8.30 13.41
N SER A 55 -1.86 -7.35 13.68
CA SER A 55 -1.75 -6.43 14.82
C SER A 55 -1.63 -7.12 16.19
N PRO A 56 -2.32 -8.24 16.49
CA PRO A 56 -2.15 -8.95 17.76
C PRO A 56 -0.77 -9.60 17.95
N PHE A 57 0.03 -9.70 16.87
CA PHE A 57 1.34 -10.37 16.85
C PHE A 57 2.50 -9.38 16.80
N THR A 58 2.24 -8.08 16.99
CA THR A 58 3.28 -7.05 16.93
C THR A 58 3.01 -5.94 17.94
N GLU A 59 4.08 -5.29 18.40
CA GLU A 59 4.02 -4.10 19.25
C GLU A 59 4.13 -2.79 18.44
N LEU A 60 4.33 -2.87 17.12
CA LEU A 60 4.50 -1.68 16.28
C LEU A 60 3.21 -0.86 16.12
N PHE A 61 2.07 -1.54 16.16
CA PHE A 61 0.72 -0.97 16.10
C PHE A 61 -0.28 -1.96 16.72
N SER A 62 -1.24 -1.46 17.48
CA SER A 62 -2.27 -2.27 18.15
C SER A 62 -3.66 -1.78 17.79
N TYR A 63 -4.31 -2.46 16.84
CA TYR A 63 -5.69 -2.19 16.42
C TYR A 63 -6.55 -3.42 16.67
N ASP A 64 -7.78 -3.19 17.14
CA ASP A 64 -8.75 -4.26 17.31
C ASP A 64 -9.12 -4.91 15.97
N VAL A 65 -9.22 -6.24 15.97
CA VAL A 65 -9.70 -6.99 14.83
C VAL A 65 -11.22 -6.90 14.77
N SER A 66 -11.74 -5.97 13.97
CA SER A 66 -13.17 -5.76 13.76
C SER A 66 -13.49 -5.51 12.29
N VAL A 67 -14.75 -5.73 11.90
CA VAL A 67 -15.21 -5.46 10.52
C VAL A 67 -15.09 -3.99 10.17
N VAL A 68 -15.28 -3.09 11.14
CA VAL A 68 -15.12 -1.64 10.91
C VAL A 68 -13.65 -1.32 10.65
N ASN A 69 -12.74 -1.84 11.47
CA ASN A 69 -11.31 -1.63 11.27
C ASN A 69 -10.80 -2.26 9.98
N PHE A 70 -11.36 -3.38 9.54
CA PHE A 70 -11.05 -3.99 8.25
C PHE A 70 -11.18 -2.97 7.10
N PHE A 71 -12.31 -2.26 7.05
CA PHE A 71 -12.55 -1.26 6.01
C PHE A 71 -11.75 0.03 6.24
N LEU A 72 -11.73 0.57 7.47
CA LEU A 72 -11.03 1.82 7.77
C LEU A 72 -9.52 1.72 7.52
N LEU A 73 -8.88 0.66 8.03
CA LEU A 73 -7.45 0.42 7.82
C LEU A 73 -7.13 0.07 6.37
N GLY A 74 -8.04 -0.64 5.68
CA GLY A 74 -7.97 -0.87 4.25
C GLY A 74 -7.99 0.44 3.45
N TRP A 75 -8.92 1.36 3.73
CA TRP A 75 -9.03 2.64 3.03
C TRP A 75 -7.85 3.57 3.31
N VAL A 76 -7.41 3.67 4.57
CA VAL A 76 -6.23 4.46 4.94
C VAL A 76 -4.99 3.93 4.24
N SER A 77 -4.76 2.62 4.28
CA SER A 77 -3.64 1.97 3.60
C SER A 77 -3.68 2.20 2.08
N SER A 78 -4.84 2.03 1.46
CA SER A 78 -5.06 2.25 0.04
C SER A 78 -4.73 3.69 -0.40
N GLY A 79 -5.31 4.68 0.29
CA GLY A 79 -5.11 6.09 -0.03
C GLY A 79 -3.66 6.54 0.18
N THR A 80 -3.06 6.17 1.30
CA THR A 80 -1.67 6.54 1.61
C THR A 80 -0.66 5.85 0.71
N SER A 81 -0.87 4.57 0.37
CA SER A 81 -0.01 3.85 -0.56
C SER A 81 -0.03 4.47 -1.95
N TYR A 82 -1.21 4.91 -2.43
CA TYR A 82 -1.32 5.64 -3.68
C TYR A 82 -0.60 6.99 -3.62
N ILE A 83 -0.86 7.81 -2.59
CA ILE A 83 -0.25 9.14 -2.45
C ILE A 83 1.28 9.01 -2.41
N LEU A 84 1.82 8.13 -1.56
CA LEU A 84 3.27 7.94 -1.43
C LEU A 84 3.90 7.43 -2.72
N ASN A 85 3.21 6.58 -3.48
CA ASN A 85 3.66 6.12 -4.79
C ASN A 85 3.66 7.20 -5.87
N MET A 86 2.76 8.18 -5.78
CA MET A 86 2.70 9.30 -6.70
C MET A 86 3.70 10.40 -6.32
N VAL A 87 4.01 10.55 -5.03
CA VAL A 87 4.92 11.57 -4.51
C VAL A 87 6.39 11.14 -4.60
N PHE A 88 6.72 9.89 -4.28
CA PHE A 88 8.10 9.39 -4.31
C PHE A 88 8.33 8.50 -5.53
N GLY A 89 9.37 8.79 -6.30
CA GLY A 89 9.89 7.92 -7.36
C GLY A 89 11.37 7.62 -7.17
N ASP A 90 11.94 6.88 -8.12
CA ASP A 90 13.33 6.42 -8.07
C ASP A 90 14.36 7.57 -8.05
N HIS A 91 13.95 8.77 -8.47
CA HIS A 91 14.76 9.98 -8.49
C HIS A 91 14.40 10.99 -7.39
N GLY A 92 13.62 10.57 -6.38
CA GLY A 92 13.21 11.41 -5.25
C GLY A 92 11.75 11.88 -5.36
N VAL A 93 11.48 13.10 -4.87
CA VAL A 93 10.12 13.66 -4.82
C VAL A 93 9.70 14.15 -6.20
N LYS A 94 8.59 13.62 -6.71
CA LYS A 94 7.98 14.04 -7.98
C LYS A 94 7.21 15.34 -7.78
N TYR A 95 7.51 16.33 -8.60
CA TYR A 95 6.78 17.59 -8.66
C TYR A 95 6.33 17.82 -10.11
N GLU A 96 5.01 17.83 -10.35
CA GLU A 96 4.46 18.03 -11.69
C GLU A 96 4.34 19.53 -12.01
N HIS A 97 4.97 19.98 -13.09
CA HIS A 97 4.84 21.34 -13.61
C HIS A 97 3.76 21.43 -14.71
N LYS A 98 2.48 21.36 -14.34
CA LYS A 98 1.34 21.38 -15.29
C LYS A 98 1.22 22.60 -16.22
N HIS A 99 2.03 23.65 -16.02
CA HIS A 99 1.92 24.93 -16.75
C HIS A 99 3.14 25.29 -17.60
N LEU A 100 4.20 24.47 -17.60
CA LEU A 100 5.41 24.73 -18.40
C LEU A 100 5.47 23.92 -19.70
N ASP A 101 4.54 22.99 -19.90
CA ASP A 101 4.43 22.15 -21.12
C ASP A 101 3.51 22.77 -22.19
N LYS A 102 3.55 24.09 -22.37
CA LYS A 102 2.84 24.80 -23.46
C LYS A 102 3.82 25.48 -24.40
#